data_AF-A0A959I8F8-F1
#
_entry.id   AF-A0A959I8F8-F1
#
_cell.length_a   1.000
_cell.length_b   1.000
_cell.length_c   1.000
_cell.angle_alpha   90.00
_cell.angle_beta   90.00
_cell.angle_gamma   90.00
#
_symmetry.space_group_name_H-M   'P 1'
#
loop_
_entity.id
_entity.type
_entity.pdbx_description
1 polymer ?
#
loop_
_entity_poly.entity_id
_entity_poly.type
_entity_poly.pdbx_seq_one_letter_code
_entity_poly.pdbx_strand_id
1 'polypeptide(L)'
;SADDFRFCPKIPQSISHSRDLGGGQLTEFCLSIEGLEEKLGCCFLQLPPYFGPDRLPVLEHFLGRFPRELPLAVELRHPGWFADPDGEEVWAALERHGAAAVITDVAGRRDVAHMQLTAPRTLVRFVGNGLHPTDY
;
A
#
# COMPACT_ATOMS: atom_id res chain seq x y z
N SER A 1 -20.82 14.39 -4.05
CA SER A 1 -20.82 13.05 -4.67
C SER A 1 -22.04 12.28 -4.20
N ALA A 2 -22.34 11.10 -4.76
CA ALA A 2 -23.39 10.23 -4.23
C ALA A 2 -23.09 9.79 -2.78
N ASP A 3 -24.11 9.36 -2.04
CA ASP A 3 -24.01 9.08 -0.60
C ASP A 3 -23.00 7.98 -0.26
N ASP A 4 -22.91 6.93 -1.08
CA ASP A 4 -21.97 5.81 -0.86
C ASP A 4 -20.64 5.95 -1.62
N PHE A 5 -20.40 7.08 -2.29
CA PHE A 5 -19.16 7.30 -3.01
C PHE A 5 -18.00 7.52 -2.04
N ARG A 6 -16.85 6.88 -2.29
CA ARG A 6 -15.62 7.04 -1.50
C ARG A 6 -14.41 7.35 -2.36
N PHE A 7 -13.49 8.15 -1.82
CA PHE A 7 -12.17 8.39 -2.39
C PHE A 7 -11.15 7.45 -1.75
N CYS A 8 -10.23 6.90 -2.54
CA CYS A 8 -9.13 6.07 -2.06
C CYS A 8 -7.79 6.79 -2.35
N PRO A 9 -7.32 7.68 -1.45
CA PRO A 9 -6.14 8.49 -1.71
C PRO A 9 -4.87 7.64 -1.87
N LYS A 10 -4.10 7.92 -2.92
CA LYS A 10 -2.73 7.42 -3.02
C LYS A 10 -1.82 8.24 -2.11
N ILE A 11 -1.03 7.58 -1.28
CA ILE A 11 0.02 8.27 -0.52
C ILE A 11 1.05 8.86 -1.51
N PRO A 12 1.39 10.16 -1.43
CA PRO A 12 2.30 10.83 -2.36
C PRO A 12 3.65 10.12 -2.55
N GLN A 13 4.25 10.32 -3.73
CA GLN A 13 5.58 9.78 -4.04
C GLN A 13 6.65 10.33 -3.08
N SER A 14 6.54 11.60 -2.68
CA SER A 14 7.44 12.23 -1.71
C SER A 14 7.50 11.49 -0.37
N ILE A 15 6.41 10.81 0.02
CA ILE A 15 6.35 9.96 1.20
C ILE A 15 6.82 8.55 0.84
N SER A 16 6.15 7.90 -0.11
CA SER A 16 6.36 6.47 -0.41
C SER A 16 7.75 6.11 -0.94
N HIS A 17 8.47 7.07 -1.53
CA HIS A 17 9.82 6.85 -2.08
C HIS A 17 10.93 7.50 -1.26
N SER A 18 10.61 8.19 -0.16
CA SER A 18 11.65 8.71 0.74
C SER A 18 12.32 7.58 1.50
N ARG A 19 13.49 7.88 2.08
CA ARG A 19 14.27 6.89 2.85
C ARG A 19 13.56 6.43 4.13
N ASP A 20 12.68 7.25 4.69
CA ASP A 20 12.00 7.08 5.98
C ASP A 20 10.47 7.00 5.86
N LEU A 21 9.95 6.83 4.65
CA LEU A 21 8.52 6.82 4.32
C LEU A 21 7.77 8.05 4.85
N GLY A 22 8.25 9.23 4.46
CA GLY A 22 7.58 10.51 4.62
C GLY A 22 7.74 11.20 5.96
N GLY A 23 8.78 10.89 6.76
CA GLY A 23 9.25 11.70 7.89
C GLY A 23 8.20 12.63 8.53
N GLY A 24 8.39 13.95 8.41
CA GLY A 24 7.43 14.97 8.87
C GLY A 24 6.27 15.28 7.93
N GLN A 25 6.25 14.72 6.70
CA GLN A 25 5.18 14.94 5.71
C GLN A 25 3.97 14.03 5.92
N LEU A 26 4.14 12.91 6.63
CA LEU A 26 3.06 11.95 6.89
C LEU A 26 1.90 12.60 7.65
N THR A 27 2.21 13.38 8.69
CA THR A 27 1.20 14.08 9.49
C THR A 27 0.38 15.05 8.63
N GLU A 28 1.04 15.82 7.76
CA GLU A 28 0.36 16.75 6.85
C GLU A 28 -0.55 16.01 5.86
N PHE A 29 -0.09 14.88 5.32
CA PHE A 29 -0.92 14.02 4.48
C PHE A 29 -2.16 13.53 5.23
N CYS A 30 -2.00 12.98 6.43
CA CYS A 30 -3.12 12.49 7.25
C CYS A 30 -4.14 13.61 7.53
N LEU A 31 -3.68 14.78 7.98
CA LEU A 31 -4.55 15.95 8.20
C LEU A 31 -5.29 16.37 6.93
N SER A 32 -4.65 16.29 5.76
CA SER A 32 -5.30 16.68 4.49
C SER A 32 -6.44 15.75 4.08
N ILE A 33 -6.33 14.45 4.37
CA ILE A 33 -7.33 13.45 3.98
C ILE A 33 -8.44 13.28 5.03
N GLU A 34 -8.22 13.72 6.27
CA GLU A 34 -9.26 13.73 7.31
C GLU A 34 -10.50 14.54 6.89
N GLY A 35 -10.31 15.62 6.10
CA GLY A 35 -11.42 16.42 5.56
C GLY A 35 -12.32 15.68 4.56
N LEU A 36 -12.00 14.44 4.18
CA LEU A 36 -12.89 13.59 3.38
C LEU A 36 -13.95 12.87 4.23
N GLU A 37 -13.80 12.84 5.55
CA GLU A 37 -14.80 12.33 6.51
C GLU A 37 -15.40 10.97 6.06
N GLU A 38 -16.73 10.86 5.94
CA GLU A 38 -17.42 9.62 5.55
C GLU A 38 -17.14 9.20 4.10
N LYS A 39 -16.62 10.12 3.28
CA LYS A 39 -16.18 9.85 1.90
C LYS A 39 -14.76 9.29 1.85
N LEU A 40 -14.05 9.18 2.97
CA LEU A 40 -12.74 8.55 3.01
C LEU A 40 -12.85 7.02 2.90
N GLY A 41 -12.35 6.50 1.78
CA GLY A 41 -12.08 5.09 1.55
C GLY A 41 -10.66 4.70 1.94
N CYS A 42 -10.23 3.52 1.48
CA CYS A 42 -8.92 2.97 1.81
C CYS A 42 -7.80 3.76 1.12
N CYS A 43 -6.90 4.35 1.89
CA CYS A 43 -5.65 4.90 1.38
C CYS A 43 -4.75 3.78 0.91
N PHE A 44 -3.88 4.03 -0.08
CA PHE A 44 -2.87 3.05 -0.45
C PHE A 44 -1.47 3.64 -0.58
N LEU A 45 -0.51 2.95 0.04
CA LEU A 45 0.92 3.17 -0.03
C LEU A 45 1.51 2.25 -1.10
N GLN A 46 1.98 2.80 -2.22
CA GLN A 46 2.72 2.02 -3.21
C GLN A 46 4.22 2.18 -2.99
N LEU A 47 4.89 1.13 -2.52
CA LEU A 47 6.32 1.15 -2.31
C LEU A 47 7.09 1.01 -3.64
N PRO A 48 8.27 1.64 -3.77
CA PRO A 48 9.09 1.51 -4.96
C PRO A 48 9.67 0.09 -5.12
N PRO A 49 10.05 -0.30 -6.35
CA PRO A 49 10.57 -1.64 -6.62
C PRO A 49 11.91 -1.95 -5.94
N TYR A 50 12.66 -0.93 -5.48
CA TYR A 50 13.91 -1.12 -4.71
C TYR A 50 13.68 -1.30 -3.21
N PHE A 51 12.45 -1.10 -2.71
CA PHE A 51 12.14 -1.27 -1.30
C PHE A 51 11.93 -2.76 -1.02
N GLY A 52 12.97 -3.45 -0.55
CA GLY A 52 12.97 -4.89 -0.30
C GLY A 52 12.89 -5.26 1.19
N PRO A 53 12.93 -6.58 1.50
CA PRO A 53 12.84 -7.13 2.86
C PRO A 53 13.78 -6.51 3.89
N ASP A 54 14.98 -6.08 3.47
CA ASP A 54 15.96 -5.37 4.30
C ASP A 54 15.41 -4.08 4.93
N ARG A 55 14.33 -3.53 4.39
CA ARG A 55 13.67 -2.31 4.84
C ARG A 55 12.39 -2.55 5.64
N LEU A 56 12.09 -3.79 6.03
CA LEU A 56 10.94 -4.09 6.89
C LEU A 56 10.89 -3.20 8.15
N PRO A 57 12.00 -2.93 8.88
CA PRO A 57 11.95 -2.04 10.04
C PRO A 57 11.47 -0.61 9.72
N VAL A 58 11.76 -0.11 8.51
CA VAL A 58 11.30 1.21 8.06
C VAL A 58 9.79 1.18 7.80
N LEU A 59 9.29 0.10 7.20
CA LEU A 59 7.86 -0.10 6.98
C LEU A 59 7.10 -0.22 8.30
N GLU A 60 7.60 -1.01 9.25
CA GLU A 60 6.99 -1.14 10.58
C GLU A 60 6.94 0.20 11.32
N HIS A 61 8.02 0.99 11.25
CA HIS A 61 8.05 2.33 11.83
C HIS A 61 7.00 3.26 11.18
N PHE A 62 6.83 3.19 9.86
CA PHE A 62 5.75 3.91 9.17
C PHE A 62 4.37 3.46 9.64
N LEU A 63 4.12 2.15 9.65
CA LEU A 63 2.84 1.56 10.06
C LEU A 63 2.50 1.89 11.53
N GLY A 64 3.49 2.07 12.39
CA GLY A 64 3.30 2.49 13.78
C GLY A 64 2.94 3.97 13.94
N ARG A 65 3.30 4.81 12.96
CA ARG A 65 2.97 6.26 12.95
C ARG A 65 1.70 6.58 12.19
N PHE A 66 1.27 5.71 11.27
CA PHE A 66 0.02 5.90 10.53
C PHE A 66 -1.18 5.76 11.48
N PRO A 67 -2.14 6.71 11.49
CA PRO A 67 -3.31 6.64 12.38
C PRO A 67 -4.11 5.35 12.17
N ARG A 68 -4.43 4.62 13.24
CA ARG A 68 -5.06 3.29 13.15
C ARG A 68 -6.52 3.36 12.68
N GLU A 69 -7.14 4.51 12.86
CA GLU A 69 -8.51 4.83 12.45
C GLU A 69 -8.61 5.00 10.93
N LEU A 70 -7.51 5.38 10.27
CA LEU A 70 -7.47 5.60 8.83
C LEU A 70 -7.20 4.30 8.09
N PRO A 71 -8.03 3.93 7.10
CA PRO A 71 -7.84 2.69 6.38
C PRO A 71 -6.63 2.76 5.45
N LEU A 72 -5.70 1.82 5.60
CA LEU A 72 -4.47 1.72 4.81
C LEU A 72 -4.36 0.37 4.07
N ALA A 73 -3.89 0.42 2.83
CA ALA A 73 -3.35 -0.72 2.10
C ALA A 73 -1.90 -0.45 1.65
N VAL A 74 -1.06 -1.47 1.59
CA VAL A 74 0.35 -1.38 1.18
C VAL A 74 0.59 -2.28 -0.04
N GLU A 75 1.09 -1.70 -1.13
CA GLU A 75 1.49 -2.40 -2.34
C GLU A 75 3.00 -2.59 -2.34
N LEU A 76 3.41 -3.86 -2.20
CA LEU A 76 4.80 -4.30 -2.30
C LEU A 76 5.14 -4.56 -3.77
N ARG A 77 6.38 -4.23 -4.17
CA ARG A 77 6.82 -4.36 -5.58
C ARG A 77 8.13 -5.11 -5.75
N HIS A 78 8.97 -5.15 -4.73
CA HIS A 78 10.23 -5.88 -4.78
C HIS A 78 9.98 -7.40 -4.72
N PRO A 79 10.54 -8.21 -5.65
CA PRO A 79 10.29 -9.66 -5.70
C PRO A 79 10.60 -10.40 -4.40
N GLY A 80 11.59 -9.93 -3.64
CA GLY A 80 11.98 -10.51 -2.35
C GLY A 80 10.86 -10.55 -1.29
N TRP A 81 9.82 -9.71 -1.40
CA TRP A 81 8.66 -9.80 -0.49
C TRP A 81 7.78 -11.03 -0.72
N PHE A 82 7.89 -11.64 -1.90
CA PHE A 82 7.05 -12.77 -2.31
C PHE A 82 7.83 -14.09 -2.33
N ALA A 83 9.11 -14.05 -1.94
CA ALA A 83 9.92 -15.25 -1.75
C ALA A 83 9.69 -15.81 -0.35
N ASP A 84 9.55 -17.13 -0.26
CA ASP A 84 9.51 -17.87 1.00
C ASP A 84 10.97 -18.12 1.47
N PRO A 85 11.33 -17.89 2.75
CA PRO A 85 10.47 -17.46 3.88
C PRO A 85 10.41 -15.95 4.13
N ASP A 86 11.21 -15.16 3.41
CA ASP A 86 11.41 -13.72 3.68
C ASP A 86 10.12 -12.87 3.63
N GLY A 87 9.08 -13.35 2.94
CA GLY A 87 7.78 -12.70 2.86
C GLY A 87 6.87 -12.84 4.08
N GLU A 88 7.08 -13.83 4.97
CA GLU A 88 6.15 -14.07 6.08
C GLU A 88 6.10 -12.90 7.09
N GLU A 89 7.26 -12.30 7.36
CA GLU A 89 7.37 -11.22 8.34
C GLU A 89 6.60 -9.96 7.93
N VAL A 90 6.54 -9.65 6.63
CA VAL A 90 5.79 -8.47 6.16
C VAL A 90 4.29 -8.70 6.25
N TRP A 91 3.79 -9.92 6.00
CA TRP A 91 2.37 -10.23 6.18
C TRP A 91 1.96 -10.08 7.64
N ALA A 92 2.75 -10.63 8.56
CA ALA A 92 2.53 -10.48 9.99
C ALA A 92 2.60 -9.01 10.44
N ALA A 93 3.53 -8.22 9.90
CA ALA A 93 3.62 -6.79 10.20
C ALA A 93 2.38 -6.02 9.74
N LEU A 94 1.89 -6.29 8.53
CA LEU A 94 0.66 -5.68 8.03
C LEU A 94 -0.56 -6.05 8.87
N GLU A 95 -0.69 -7.33 9.26
CA GLU A 95 -1.77 -7.82 10.13
C GLU A 95 -1.79 -7.13 11.50
N ARG A 96 -0.63 -7.06 12.18
CA ARG A 96 -0.53 -6.40 13.50
C ARG A 96 -0.96 -4.94 13.45
N HIS A 97 -0.75 -4.27 12.33
CA HIS A 97 -1.09 -2.86 12.14
C HIS A 97 -2.46 -2.66 11.46
N GLY A 98 -3.17 -3.73 11.08
CA GLY A 98 -4.47 -3.65 10.42
C GLY A 98 -4.40 -3.07 9.00
N ALA A 99 -3.22 -3.10 8.37
CA ALA A 99 -3.00 -2.64 7.01
C ALA A 99 -3.26 -3.78 6.03
N ALA A 100 -4.00 -3.52 4.95
CA ALA A 100 -4.25 -4.51 3.91
C ALA A 100 -3.04 -4.64 2.97
N ALA A 101 -2.67 -5.84 2.55
CA ALA A 101 -1.79 -6.04 1.41
C ALA A 101 -2.57 -5.77 0.11
N VAL A 102 -1.99 -4.98 -0.79
CA VAL A 102 -2.59 -4.72 -2.10
C VAL A 102 -2.27 -5.89 -3.03
N ILE A 103 -3.32 -6.57 -3.51
CA ILE A 103 -3.19 -7.60 -4.54
C ILE A 103 -3.15 -6.88 -5.89
N THR A 104 -2.05 -7.04 -6.62
CA THR A 104 -1.89 -6.40 -7.93
C THR A 104 -1.92 -7.45 -9.02
N ASP A 105 -2.66 -7.19 -10.10
CA ASP A 105 -2.61 -7.96 -11.33
C ASP A 105 -1.96 -7.10 -12.42
N VAL A 106 -0.82 -7.55 -12.94
CA VAL A 106 -0.04 -6.85 -13.96
C VAL A 106 0.75 -7.86 -14.78
N ALA A 107 0.88 -7.59 -16.07
CA ALA A 107 1.59 -8.46 -17.01
C ALA A 107 3.03 -8.76 -16.52
N GLY A 108 3.39 -10.04 -16.55
CA GLY A 108 4.75 -10.50 -16.23
C GLY A 108 5.11 -10.55 -14.74
N ARG A 109 4.19 -10.22 -13.82
CA ARG A 109 4.45 -10.26 -12.36
C ARG A 109 3.38 -11.05 -11.61
N ARG A 110 3.42 -12.38 -11.74
CA ARG A 110 2.48 -13.26 -11.01
C ARG A 110 2.71 -13.25 -9.49
N ASP A 111 3.93 -12.92 -9.07
CA ASP A 111 4.31 -12.80 -7.66
C ASP A 111 3.51 -11.72 -6.91
N VAL A 112 3.15 -10.61 -7.57
CA VAL A 112 2.35 -9.54 -6.93
C VAL A 112 0.85 -9.85 -6.84
N ALA A 113 0.39 -10.95 -7.45
CA ALA A 113 -0.95 -11.51 -7.30
C ALA A 113 -0.98 -12.56 -6.17
N HIS A 114 -0.42 -12.19 -5.01
CA HIS A 114 -0.04 -13.10 -3.92
C HIS A 114 -1.20 -13.67 -3.08
N MET A 115 -2.43 -13.14 -3.23
CA MET A 115 -3.64 -13.62 -2.54
C MET A 115 -3.59 -13.60 -0.99
N GLN A 116 -2.67 -12.84 -0.39
CA GLN A 116 -2.59 -12.68 1.07
C GLN A 116 -3.59 -11.63 1.53
N LEU A 117 -4.31 -11.93 2.61
CA LEU A 117 -5.32 -11.07 3.22
C LEU A 117 -4.88 -10.72 4.64
N THR A 118 -4.32 -9.52 4.83
CA THR A 118 -3.73 -9.08 6.11
C THR A 118 -4.66 -8.17 6.92
N ALA A 119 -5.89 -7.94 6.45
CA ALA A 119 -6.88 -7.10 7.11
C ALA A 119 -8.30 -7.52 6.67
N PRO A 120 -9.37 -7.16 7.41
CA PRO A 120 -10.76 -7.41 7.00
C PRO A 120 -11.22 -6.45 5.87
N ARG A 121 -10.32 -6.16 4.93
CA ARG A 121 -10.54 -5.37 3.72
C ARG A 121 -9.51 -5.78 2.68
N THR A 122 -9.85 -5.65 1.41
CA THR A 122 -8.93 -5.94 0.30
C THR A 122 -8.93 -4.77 -0.65
N LEU A 123 -7.75 -4.42 -1.16
CA LEU A 123 -7.61 -3.51 -2.28
C LEU A 123 -6.93 -4.27 -3.42
N VAL A 124 -7.64 -4.38 -4.55
CA VAL A 124 -7.13 -5.06 -5.76
C VAL A 124 -6.83 -4.00 -6.81
N ARG A 125 -5.65 -4.08 -7.43
CA ARG A 125 -5.24 -3.18 -8.50
C ARG A 125 -4.97 -3.94 -9.79
N PHE A 126 -5.79 -3.70 -10.80
CA PHE A 126 -5.52 -4.13 -12.17
C PHE A 126 -4.67 -3.06 -12.86
N VAL A 127 -3.46 -3.42 -13.29
CA VAL A 127 -2.54 -2.53 -14.01
C VAL A 127 -2.38 -3.07 -15.43
N GLY A 128 -3.27 -2.66 -16.32
CA GLY A 128 -3.27 -3.05 -17.73
C GLY A 128 -2.34 -2.19 -18.58
N ASN A 129 -1.04 -2.17 -18.27
CA ASN A 129 -0.07 -1.36 -19.03
C ASN A 129 1.12 -2.20 -19.47
N GLY A 130 0.85 -3.21 -20.29
CA GLY A 130 1.88 -4.02 -20.94
C GLY A 130 2.52 -3.32 -22.13
N LEU A 131 2.10 -2.08 -22.43
CA LEU A 131 2.37 -1.40 -23.70
C LEU A 131 1.94 -2.27 -24.88
N HIS A 132 0.91 -3.11 -24.70
CA HIS A 132 0.35 -3.87 -25.80
C HIS A 132 -0.25 -2.86 -26.79
N PRO A 133 -0.18 -3.09 -28.11
CA PRO A 133 -0.73 -2.16 -29.09
C PRO A 133 -2.23 -1.85 -28.90
N THR A 134 -2.96 -2.68 -28.15
CA THR A 134 -4.39 -2.48 -27.81
C THR A 134 -4.61 -1.76 -26.47
N ASP A 135 -3.55 -1.44 -25.74
CA ASP A 135 -3.61 -0.65 -24.49
C ASP A 135 -3.78 0.86 -24.78
N TYR A 136 -3.72 1.27 -26.06
CA TYR A 136 -3.91 2.64 -26.57
C TYR A 136 -5.05 2.73 -27.60
#